data_AF-A0A8B7ZJL1-F1
#
_entry.id   AF-A0A8B7ZJL1-F1
#
_cell.length_a   1.000
_cell.length_b   1.000
_cell.length_c   1.000
_cell.angle_alpha   90.00
_cell.angle_beta   90.00
_cell.angle_gamma   90.00
#
_symmetry.space_group_name_H-M   'P 1'
#
loop_
_entity.id
_entity.type
_entity.pdbx_description
1 polymer ?
#
loop_
_entity_poly.entity_id
_entity_poly.type
_entity_poly.pdbx_seq_one_letter_code
_entity_poly.pdbx_strand_id
1 'polypeptide(L)'
;MAETPSFSTPQEEIEYWKRVADDYRKNWEEAKEELDEFQISSQELEAELETQLEAAEGKVKELTAAKERLQNETDNLKEKLEHSQNEYLRQINELQDELAQIKAIREELTKYIRELEQHNDDLERAKRTTVTSLEDFEARLNLAIERNAFLENELDEKETLEVTIQRMKDEARDMAQELAVQGKMMGGRSTQAVPDNDRMDTTPQKHGDTRLPETDNKVLHEAETNTTPGLNRVTEVGGSSGNTPLTASARISALNIVGDLLRKVGALETKLASCRNFVKDQPRRANSPVDSPRAAKRANRTGASSSTLQGMVKITV
;
A
#
# COMPACT_ATOMS: atom_id res chain seq x y z
N MET A 1 -103.21 -46.82 -31.82
CA MET A 1 -104.56 -46.31 -32.12
C MET A 1 -105.30 -46.31 -30.80
N ALA A 2 -105.98 -45.22 -30.43
CA ALA A 2 -106.87 -45.25 -29.27
C ALA A 2 -108.16 -45.98 -29.66
N GLU A 3 -108.69 -46.83 -28.78
CA GLU A 3 -110.03 -47.39 -28.97
C GLU A 3 -111.06 -46.27 -28.81
N THR A 4 -111.98 -46.15 -29.77
CA THR A 4 -113.12 -45.23 -29.65
C THR A 4 -114.06 -45.77 -28.57
N PRO A 5 -114.30 -45.05 -27.46
CA PRO A 5 -115.17 -45.55 -26.41
C PRO A 5 -116.60 -45.71 -26.91
N SER A 6 -117.31 -46.70 -26.37
CA SER A 6 -118.72 -46.94 -26.65
C SER A 6 -119.56 -46.46 -25.47
N PHE A 7 -120.62 -45.69 -25.74
CA PHE A 7 -121.45 -45.05 -24.73
C PHE A 7 -122.87 -45.62 -24.76
N SER A 8 -123.47 -45.84 -23.59
CA SER A 8 -124.83 -46.39 -23.47
C SER A 8 -125.90 -45.32 -23.69
N THR A 9 -125.55 -44.04 -23.46
CA THR A 9 -126.41 -42.88 -23.71
C THR A 9 -125.60 -41.70 -24.27
N PRO A 10 -126.25 -40.77 -25.01
CA PRO A 10 -125.60 -39.51 -25.43
C PRO A 10 -125.11 -38.65 -24.24
N GLN A 11 -125.69 -38.85 -23.05
CA GLN A 11 -125.30 -38.11 -21.85
C GLN A 11 -123.96 -38.58 -21.30
N GLU A 12 -123.71 -39.90 -21.28
CA GLU A 12 -122.40 -40.48 -20.93
C GLU A 12 -121.31 -40.04 -21.90
N GLU A 13 -121.63 -39.97 -23.20
CA GLU A 13 -120.71 -39.48 -24.24
C GLU A 13 -120.29 -38.02 -23.97
N ILE A 14 -121.27 -37.15 -23.72
CA ILE A 14 -121.03 -35.73 -23.39
C ILE A 14 -120.19 -35.60 -22.11
N GLU A 15 -120.49 -36.37 -21.06
CA GLU A 15 -119.70 -36.31 -19.82
C GLU A 15 -118.29 -36.88 -19.97
N TYR A 16 -118.10 -37.93 -20.76
CA TYR A 16 -116.79 -38.49 -21.05
C TYR A 16 -115.93 -37.50 -21.83
N TRP A 17 -116.43 -36.97 -22.95
CA TRP A 17 -115.68 -36.00 -23.75
C TRP A 17 -115.42 -34.71 -23.00
N LYS A 18 -116.34 -34.29 -22.11
CA LYS A 18 -116.10 -33.17 -21.20
C LYS A 18 -114.97 -33.47 -20.21
N ARG A 19 -114.98 -34.62 -19.53
CA ARG A 19 -113.88 -35.04 -18.63
C ARG A 19 -112.54 -35.08 -19.36
N VAL A 20 -112.49 -35.72 -20.53
CA VAL A 20 -111.28 -35.77 -21.37
C VAL A 20 -110.81 -34.37 -21.81
N ALA A 21 -111.72 -33.45 -22.14
CA ALA A 21 -111.37 -32.07 -22.49
C ALA A 21 -110.89 -31.23 -21.28
N ASP A 22 -111.44 -31.49 -20.10
CA ASP A 22 -110.99 -30.86 -18.85
C ASP A 22 -109.63 -31.44 -18.38
N ASP A 23 -109.40 -32.75 -18.53
CA ASP A 23 -108.10 -33.40 -18.31
C ASP A 23 -107.03 -32.91 -19.30
N TYR A 24 -107.35 -32.80 -20.59
CA TYR A 24 -106.43 -32.21 -21.57
C TYR A 24 -106.14 -30.73 -21.31
N ARG A 25 -107.11 -29.97 -20.79
CA ARG A 25 -106.86 -28.58 -20.38
C ARG A 25 -105.89 -28.54 -19.20
N LYS A 26 -106.15 -29.34 -18.16
CA LYS A 26 -105.28 -29.43 -16.98
C LYS A 26 -103.86 -29.85 -17.35
N ASN A 27 -103.69 -30.88 -18.18
CA ASN A 27 -102.38 -31.33 -18.62
C ASN A 27 -101.66 -30.28 -19.49
N TRP A 28 -102.40 -29.44 -20.24
CA TRP A 28 -101.84 -28.31 -20.99
C TRP A 28 -101.47 -27.14 -20.07
N GLU A 29 -102.25 -26.88 -19.02
CA GLU A 29 -101.93 -25.89 -17.97
C GLU A 29 -100.66 -26.31 -17.22
N GLU A 30 -100.58 -27.56 -16.73
CA GLU A 30 -99.40 -28.10 -16.04
C GLU A 30 -98.15 -28.12 -16.94
N ALA A 31 -98.24 -28.57 -18.19
CA ALA A 31 -97.10 -28.58 -19.11
C ALA A 31 -96.69 -27.17 -19.57
N LYS A 32 -97.57 -26.17 -19.46
CA LYS A 32 -97.23 -24.76 -19.68
C LYS A 32 -96.51 -24.18 -18.45
N GLU A 33 -96.99 -24.49 -17.24
CA GLU A 33 -96.33 -24.07 -16.00
C GLU A 33 -94.93 -24.66 -15.88
N GLU A 34 -94.73 -25.95 -16.19
CA GLU A 34 -93.40 -26.59 -16.26
C GLU A 34 -92.47 -25.91 -17.28
N LEU A 35 -93.01 -25.50 -18.44
CA LEU A 35 -92.24 -24.81 -19.48
C LEU A 35 -91.90 -23.35 -19.11
N ASP A 36 -92.78 -22.65 -18.41
CA ASP A 36 -92.53 -21.29 -17.90
C ASP A 36 -91.51 -21.33 -16.75
N GLU A 37 -91.61 -22.31 -15.83
CA GLU A 37 -90.60 -22.56 -14.77
C GLU A 37 -89.22 -22.91 -15.36
N PHE A 38 -89.16 -23.79 -16.37
CA PHE A 38 -87.90 -24.14 -17.04
C PHE A 38 -87.26 -22.93 -17.73
N GLN A 39 -88.04 -22.07 -18.38
CA GLN A 39 -87.54 -20.83 -18.99
C GLN A 39 -86.97 -19.86 -17.97
N ILE A 40 -87.62 -19.70 -16.81
CA ILE A 40 -87.12 -18.86 -15.71
C ILE A 40 -85.82 -19.46 -15.16
N SER A 41 -85.78 -20.76 -14.88
CA SER A 41 -84.59 -21.43 -14.36
C SER A 41 -83.40 -21.39 -15.32
N SER A 42 -83.61 -21.47 -16.64
CA SER A 42 -82.56 -21.26 -17.64
C SER A 42 -82.01 -19.84 -17.59
N GLN A 43 -82.89 -18.83 -17.52
CA GLN A 43 -82.46 -17.42 -17.44
C GLN A 43 -81.72 -17.10 -16.13
N GLU A 44 -82.12 -17.67 -15.00
CA GLU A 44 -81.41 -17.53 -13.72
C GLU A 44 -80.02 -18.18 -13.77
N LEU A 45 -79.90 -19.36 -14.38
CA LEU A 45 -78.62 -20.06 -14.57
C LEU A 45 -77.70 -19.33 -15.56
N GLU A 46 -78.24 -18.82 -16.67
CA GLU A 46 -77.52 -18.00 -17.65
C GLU A 46 -76.98 -16.73 -16.99
N ALA A 47 -77.79 -16.02 -16.19
CA ALA A 47 -77.35 -14.85 -15.45
C ALA A 47 -76.29 -15.18 -14.38
N GLU A 48 -76.39 -16.32 -13.68
CA GLU A 48 -75.32 -16.75 -12.76
C GLU A 48 -74.01 -17.00 -13.54
N LEU A 49 -74.06 -17.71 -14.65
CA LEU A 49 -72.89 -17.99 -15.49
C LEU A 49 -72.27 -16.70 -16.07
N GLU A 50 -73.07 -15.72 -16.49
CA GLU A 50 -72.58 -14.41 -16.92
C GLU A 50 -71.86 -13.66 -15.79
N THR A 51 -72.42 -13.61 -14.58
CA THR A 51 -71.75 -12.95 -13.43
C THR A 51 -70.46 -13.67 -13.01
N GLN A 52 -70.42 -15.01 -13.07
CA GLN A 52 -69.21 -15.78 -12.82
C GLN A 52 -68.14 -15.52 -13.91
N LEU A 53 -68.56 -15.39 -15.17
CA LEU A 53 -67.67 -15.06 -16.29
C LEU A 53 -67.11 -13.64 -16.17
N GLU A 54 -67.94 -12.63 -15.88
CA GLU A 54 -67.48 -11.25 -15.67
C GLU A 54 -66.49 -11.16 -14.50
N ALA A 55 -66.78 -11.83 -13.38
CA ALA A 55 -65.87 -11.89 -12.23
C ALA A 55 -64.54 -12.58 -12.57
N ALA A 56 -64.56 -13.64 -13.37
CA ALA A 56 -63.35 -14.32 -13.85
C ALA A 56 -62.54 -13.43 -14.80
N GLU A 57 -63.18 -12.77 -15.76
CA GLU A 57 -62.54 -11.82 -16.66
C GLU A 57 -61.94 -10.62 -15.92
N GLY A 58 -62.68 -10.04 -14.96
CA GLY A 58 -62.20 -8.95 -14.12
C GLY A 58 -60.91 -9.34 -13.39
N LYS A 59 -60.89 -10.53 -12.79
CA LYS A 59 -59.70 -11.08 -12.12
C LYS A 59 -58.54 -11.34 -13.08
N VAL A 60 -58.78 -11.76 -14.32
CA VAL A 60 -57.73 -11.90 -15.35
C VAL A 60 -57.17 -10.53 -15.76
N LYS A 61 -58.03 -9.51 -15.91
CA LYS A 61 -57.63 -8.12 -16.21
C LYS A 61 -56.77 -7.54 -15.08
N GLU A 62 -57.19 -7.71 -13.82
CA GLU A 62 -56.42 -7.31 -12.62
C GLU A 62 -55.06 -7.99 -12.53
N LEU A 63 -55.02 -9.33 -12.66
CA LEU A 63 -53.77 -10.09 -12.60
C LEU A 63 -52.81 -9.75 -13.74
N THR A 64 -53.33 -9.40 -14.91
CA THR A 64 -52.52 -8.95 -16.06
C THR A 64 -51.90 -7.57 -15.79
N ALA A 65 -52.70 -6.60 -15.32
CA ALA A 65 -52.18 -5.27 -14.94
C ALA A 65 -51.18 -5.35 -13.77
N ALA A 66 -51.39 -6.25 -12.81
CA ALA A 66 -50.44 -6.52 -11.73
C ALA A 66 -49.13 -7.13 -12.25
N LYS A 67 -49.20 -8.09 -13.18
CA LYS A 67 -48.04 -8.69 -13.85
C LYS A 67 -47.24 -7.64 -14.62
N GLU A 68 -47.89 -6.80 -15.43
CA GLU A 68 -47.23 -5.73 -16.20
C GLU A 68 -46.55 -4.71 -15.28
N ARG A 69 -47.20 -4.33 -14.18
CA ARG A 69 -46.61 -3.45 -13.17
C ARG A 69 -45.35 -4.06 -12.54
N LEU A 70 -45.41 -5.33 -12.14
CA LEU A 70 -44.26 -6.05 -11.54
C LEU A 70 -43.14 -6.29 -12.55
N GLN A 71 -43.48 -6.52 -13.83
CA GLN A 71 -42.51 -6.61 -14.93
C GLN A 71 -41.76 -5.29 -15.09
N ASN A 72 -42.48 -4.17 -15.20
CA ASN A 72 -41.91 -2.83 -15.35
C ASN A 72 -41.04 -2.44 -14.13
N GLU A 73 -41.47 -2.78 -12.91
CA GLU A 73 -40.67 -2.57 -11.69
C GLU A 73 -39.40 -3.45 -11.69
N THR A 74 -39.51 -4.71 -12.10
CA THR A 74 -38.37 -5.64 -12.21
C THR A 74 -37.34 -5.14 -13.22
N ASP A 75 -37.77 -4.66 -14.39
CA ASP A 75 -36.86 -4.22 -15.45
C ASP A 75 -36.22 -2.85 -15.12
N ASN A 76 -36.95 -1.96 -14.45
CA ASN A 76 -36.41 -0.71 -13.88
C ASN A 76 -35.35 -0.99 -12.79
N LEU A 77 -35.54 -2.03 -11.97
CA LEU A 77 -34.55 -2.46 -10.98
C LEU A 77 -33.31 -3.10 -11.62
N LYS A 78 -33.45 -3.83 -12.75
CA LYS A 78 -32.31 -4.32 -13.54
C LYS A 78 -31.50 -3.16 -14.14
N GLU A 79 -32.17 -2.21 -14.78
CA GLU A 79 -31.54 -1.03 -15.39
C GLU A 79 -30.72 -0.24 -14.35
N LYS A 80 -31.29 0.01 -13.17
CA LYS A 80 -30.59 0.66 -12.05
C LYS A 80 -29.41 -0.16 -11.53
N LEU A 81 -29.54 -1.47 -11.44
CA LEU A 81 -28.46 -2.36 -11.02
C LEU A 81 -27.31 -2.31 -12.03
N GLU A 82 -27.60 -2.50 -13.32
CA GLU A 82 -26.63 -2.46 -14.41
C GLU A 82 -25.93 -1.09 -14.51
N HIS A 83 -26.69 0.02 -14.44
CA HIS A 83 -26.12 1.37 -14.39
C HIS A 83 -25.18 1.55 -13.19
N SER A 84 -25.58 1.09 -11.99
CA SER A 84 -24.72 1.17 -10.80
C SER A 84 -23.47 0.28 -10.94
N GLN A 85 -23.57 -0.90 -11.55
CA GLN A 85 -22.45 -1.79 -11.79
C GLN A 85 -21.45 -1.19 -12.79
N ASN A 86 -21.94 -0.58 -13.87
CA ASN A 86 -21.11 0.13 -14.84
C ASN A 86 -20.39 1.33 -14.21
N GLU A 87 -21.08 2.12 -13.39
CA GLU A 87 -20.47 3.21 -12.61
C GLU A 87 -19.43 2.70 -11.60
N TYR A 88 -19.68 1.58 -10.90
CA TYR A 88 -18.68 0.99 -10.00
C TYR A 88 -17.48 0.39 -10.74
N LEU A 89 -17.67 -0.24 -11.90
CA LEU A 89 -16.57 -0.77 -12.72
C LEU A 89 -15.70 0.38 -13.25
N ARG A 90 -16.32 1.47 -13.70
CA ARG A 90 -15.64 2.72 -14.03
C ARG A 90 -14.89 3.29 -12.81
N GLN A 91 -15.57 3.39 -11.67
CA GLN A 91 -15.02 3.71 -10.34
C GLN A 91 -13.70 2.98 -10.05
N ILE A 92 -13.74 1.66 -10.23
CA ILE A 92 -12.62 0.75 -9.98
C ILE A 92 -11.48 0.94 -11.01
N ASN A 93 -11.79 1.14 -12.28
CA ASN A 93 -10.78 1.36 -13.33
C ASN A 93 -10.04 2.69 -13.13
N GLU A 94 -10.78 3.79 -12.91
CA GLU A 94 -10.19 5.12 -12.67
C GLU A 94 -9.24 5.07 -11.44
N LEU A 95 -9.65 4.40 -10.35
CA LEU A 95 -8.80 4.19 -9.17
C LEU A 95 -7.63 3.23 -9.39
N GLN A 96 -7.73 2.28 -10.32
CA GLN A 96 -6.61 1.39 -10.67
C GLN A 96 -5.54 2.12 -11.48
N ASP A 97 -5.95 3.00 -12.41
CA ASP A 97 -5.04 3.81 -13.22
C ASP A 97 -4.31 4.86 -12.35
N GLU A 98 -5.00 5.56 -11.46
CA GLU A 98 -4.36 6.45 -10.47
C GLU A 98 -3.34 5.69 -9.59
N LEU A 99 -3.72 4.51 -9.11
CA LEU A 99 -2.85 3.67 -8.27
C LEU A 99 -1.64 3.11 -9.03
N ALA A 100 -1.77 2.86 -10.34
CA ALA A 100 -0.65 2.51 -11.21
C ALA A 100 0.28 3.72 -11.43
N GLN A 101 -0.27 4.90 -11.71
CA GLN A 101 0.48 6.14 -11.90
C GLN A 101 1.27 6.51 -10.62
N ILE A 102 0.65 6.46 -9.45
CA ILE A 102 1.30 6.74 -8.16
C ILE A 102 2.43 5.74 -7.87
N LYS A 103 2.26 4.46 -8.22
CA LYS A 103 3.33 3.45 -8.10
C LYS A 103 4.52 3.77 -9.00
N ALA A 104 4.27 4.15 -10.26
CA ALA A 104 5.32 4.51 -11.22
C ALA A 104 6.10 5.75 -10.77
N ILE A 105 5.41 6.84 -10.39
CA ILE A 105 6.03 8.06 -9.86
C ILE A 105 6.87 7.75 -8.62
N ARG A 106 6.37 6.92 -7.69
CA ARG A 106 7.12 6.51 -6.50
C ARG A 106 8.38 5.70 -6.86
N GLU A 107 8.33 4.84 -7.88
CA GLU A 107 9.48 4.06 -8.34
C GLU A 107 10.53 4.95 -9.03
N GLU A 108 10.10 5.89 -9.87
CA GLU A 108 10.95 6.93 -10.48
C GLU A 108 11.64 7.80 -9.43
N LEU A 109 10.90 8.30 -8.43
CA LEU A 109 11.48 9.04 -7.30
C LEU A 109 12.45 8.18 -6.48
N THR A 110 12.17 6.88 -6.30
CA THR A 110 13.09 5.97 -5.60
C THR A 110 14.39 5.73 -6.39
N LYS A 111 14.32 5.70 -7.72
CA LYS A 111 15.49 5.66 -8.60
C LYS A 111 16.28 6.98 -8.53
N TYR A 112 15.60 8.11 -8.62
CA TYR A 112 16.22 9.44 -8.57
C TYR A 112 16.92 9.72 -7.24
N ILE A 113 16.35 9.27 -6.11
CA ILE A 113 17.01 9.36 -4.79
C ILE A 113 18.37 8.62 -4.82
N ARG A 114 18.43 7.40 -5.37
CA ARG A 114 19.69 6.63 -5.48
C ARG A 114 20.72 7.28 -6.39
N GLU A 115 20.27 7.95 -7.44
CA GLU A 115 21.13 8.71 -8.36
C GLU A 115 21.73 9.94 -7.64
N LEU A 116 20.94 10.64 -6.82
CA LEU A 116 21.42 11.72 -5.96
C LEU A 116 22.37 11.23 -4.84
N GLU A 117 22.07 10.08 -4.22
CA GLU A 117 22.94 9.42 -3.23
C GLU A 117 24.31 9.09 -3.85
N GLN A 118 24.33 8.47 -5.04
CA GLN A 118 25.57 8.17 -5.76
C GLN A 118 26.35 9.45 -6.12
N HIS A 119 25.68 10.48 -6.65
CA HIS A 119 26.34 11.75 -6.97
C HIS A 119 26.92 12.46 -5.74
N ASN A 120 26.32 12.28 -4.56
CA ASN A 120 26.86 12.80 -3.31
C ASN A 120 28.10 12.00 -2.85
N ASP A 121 28.09 10.67 -2.94
CA ASP A 121 29.25 9.81 -2.65
C ASP A 121 30.45 10.12 -3.57
N ASP A 122 30.20 10.34 -4.86
CA ASP A 122 31.23 10.75 -5.82
C ASP A 122 31.76 12.17 -5.53
N LEU A 123 30.90 13.10 -5.13
CA LEU A 123 31.29 14.45 -4.72
C LEU A 123 32.11 14.45 -3.42
N GLU A 124 31.75 13.62 -2.43
CA GLU A 124 32.55 13.44 -1.22
C GLU A 124 33.91 12.81 -1.52
N ARG A 125 33.98 11.83 -2.44
CA ARG A 125 35.24 11.25 -2.90
C ARG A 125 36.13 12.28 -3.59
N ALA A 126 35.56 13.09 -4.48
CA ALA A 126 36.27 14.18 -5.15
C ALA A 126 36.79 15.21 -4.13
N LYS A 127 35.96 15.60 -3.15
CA LYS A 127 36.36 16.49 -2.05
C LYS A 127 37.53 15.93 -1.25
N ARG A 128 37.48 14.66 -0.83
CA ARG A 128 38.57 14.01 -0.07
C ARG A 128 39.87 14.00 -0.88
N THR A 129 39.80 13.65 -2.16
CA THR A 129 40.95 13.67 -3.08
C THR A 129 41.56 15.06 -3.22
N THR A 130 40.73 16.09 -3.38
CA THR A 130 41.19 17.50 -3.45
C THR A 130 41.83 17.96 -2.15
N VAL A 131 41.27 17.62 -0.99
CA VAL A 131 41.86 17.94 0.32
C VAL A 131 43.24 17.30 0.47
N THR A 132 43.37 15.99 0.23
CA THR A 132 44.68 15.32 0.30
C THR A 132 45.68 15.91 -0.70
N SER A 133 45.25 16.30 -1.89
CA SER A 133 46.13 16.98 -2.85
C SER A 133 46.59 18.36 -2.37
N LEU A 134 45.77 19.10 -1.59
CA LEU A 134 46.15 20.39 -1.01
C LEU A 134 47.12 20.19 0.16
N GLU A 135 46.86 19.22 1.04
CA GLU A 135 47.76 18.82 2.13
C GLU A 135 49.15 18.44 1.58
N ASP A 136 49.19 17.71 0.45
CA ASP A 136 50.42 17.36 -0.30
C ASP A 136 51.17 18.60 -0.84
N PHE A 137 50.46 19.65 -1.28
CA PHE A 137 51.06 20.90 -1.73
C PHE A 137 51.57 21.74 -0.55
N GLU A 138 50.80 21.82 0.54
CA GLU A 138 51.19 22.52 1.76
C GLU A 138 52.46 21.91 2.38
N ALA A 139 52.54 20.58 2.45
CA ALA A 139 53.75 19.89 2.92
C ALA A 139 54.98 20.20 2.06
N ARG A 140 54.84 20.25 0.72
CA ARG A 140 55.93 20.60 -0.20
C ARG A 140 56.34 22.07 -0.09
N LEU A 141 55.39 22.98 0.14
CA LEU A 141 55.67 24.40 0.37
C LEU A 141 56.40 24.61 1.70
N ASN A 142 55.98 23.93 2.77
CA ASN A 142 56.67 23.99 4.07
C ASN A 142 58.11 23.49 3.96
N LEU A 143 58.35 22.34 3.31
CA LEU A 143 59.71 21.83 3.06
C LEU A 143 60.57 22.80 2.22
N ALA A 144 59.96 23.52 1.27
CA ALA A 144 60.66 24.55 0.50
C ALA A 144 60.98 25.80 1.34
N ILE A 145 60.11 26.18 2.28
CA ILE A 145 60.35 27.27 3.24
C ILE A 145 61.48 26.89 4.22
N GLU A 146 61.43 25.68 4.80
CA GLU A 146 62.48 25.14 5.66
C GLU A 146 63.85 25.13 4.96
N ARG A 147 63.88 24.67 3.70
CA ARG A 147 65.10 24.69 2.88
C ARG A 147 65.61 26.11 2.59
N ASN A 148 64.73 27.07 2.32
CA ASN A 148 65.14 28.45 2.10
C ASN A 148 65.70 29.08 3.37
N ALA A 149 65.07 28.86 4.53
CA ALA A 149 65.59 29.35 5.82
C ALA A 149 66.95 28.73 6.20
N PHE A 150 67.19 27.47 5.83
CA PHE A 150 68.51 26.85 5.98
C PHE A 150 69.57 27.51 5.08
N LEU A 151 69.24 27.77 3.81
CA LEU A 151 70.13 28.46 2.85
C LEU A 151 70.38 29.94 3.24
N GLU A 152 69.41 30.58 3.89
CA GLU A 152 69.53 31.93 4.45
C GLU A 152 70.55 31.94 5.60
N ASN A 153 70.47 30.98 6.54
CA ASN A 153 71.47 30.81 7.59
C ASN A 153 72.88 30.45 7.04
N GLU A 154 72.99 29.61 6.00
CA GLU A 154 74.28 29.34 5.34
C GLU A 154 74.89 30.61 4.69
N LEU A 155 74.05 31.54 4.21
CA LEU A 155 74.49 32.84 3.70
C LEU A 155 74.92 33.80 4.82
N ASP A 156 74.18 33.85 5.93
CA ASP A 156 74.53 34.66 7.12
C ASP A 156 75.86 34.18 7.74
N GLU A 157 76.05 32.87 7.91
CA GLU A 157 77.30 32.28 8.38
C GLU A 157 78.46 32.66 7.44
N LYS A 158 78.24 32.60 6.12
CA LYS A 158 79.22 33.03 5.12
C LYS A 158 79.54 34.54 5.22
N GLU A 159 78.56 35.41 5.44
CA GLU A 159 78.81 36.85 5.63
C GLU A 159 79.64 37.11 6.91
N THR A 160 79.31 36.47 8.03
CA THR A 160 80.10 36.62 9.27
C THR A 160 81.54 36.11 9.12
N LEU A 161 81.75 35.05 8.33
CA LEU A 161 83.09 34.58 7.96
C LEU A 161 83.82 35.58 7.06
N GLU A 162 83.15 36.19 6.08
CA GLU A 162 83.76 37.23 5.24
C GLU A 162 84.14 38.48 6.05
N VAL A 163 83.31 38.90 7.00
CA VAL A 163 83.59 40.01 7.93
C VAL A 163 84.77 39.70 8.86
N THR A 164 84.82 38.50 9.46
CA THR A 164 85.93 38.11 10.34
C THR A 164 87.24 37.92 9.57
N ILE A 165 87.20 37.35 8.38
CA ILE A 165 88.35 37.28 7.47
C ILE A 165 88.82 38.68 7.07
N GLN A 166 87.92 39.61 6.77
CA GLN A 166 88.28 40.98 6.44
C GLN A 166 88.95 41.68 7.62
N ARG A 167 88.37 41.59 8.82
CA ARG A 167 88.98 42.08 10.06
C ARG A 167 90.38 41.50 10.29
N MET A 168 90.57 40.18 10.14
CA MET A 168 91.90 39.57 10.28
C MET A 168 92.89 40.06 9.20
N LYS A 169 92.43 40.36 7.97
CA LYS A 169 93.28 40.98 6.93
C LYS A 169 93.64 42.44 7.26
N ASP A 170 92.82 43.15 8.01
CA ASP A 170 93.11 44.51 8.49
C ASP A 170 94.09 44.45 9.68
N GLU A 171 93.81 43.63 10.70
CA GLU A 171 94.71 43.37 11.84
C GLU A 171 96.10 42.86 11.39
N ALA A 172 96.16 41.98 10.38
CA ALA A 172 97.43 41.53 9.79
C ALA A 172 98.15 42.63 8.98
N ARG A 173 97.42 43.57 8.36
CA ARG A 173 98.00 44.75 7.72
C ARG A 173 98.53 45.75 8.74
N ASP A 174 97.88 45.90 9.88
CA ASP A 174 98.34 46.77 10.96
C ASP A 174 99.57 46.19 11.66
N MET A 175 99.59 44.88 11.99
CA MET A 175 100.81 44.21 12.48
C MET A 175 101.97 44.28 11.47
N ALA A 176 101.70 44.17 10.16
CA ALA A 176 102.74 44.35 9.14
C ALA A 176 103.27 45.81 9.08
N GLN A 177 102.41 46.80 9.33
CA GLN A 177 102.82 48.20 9.47
C GLN A 177 103.63 48.42 10.77
N GLU A 178 103.22 47.86 11.90
CA GLU A 178 103.96 47.93 13.16
C GLU A 178 105.35 47.30 13.03
N LEU A 179 105.46 46.12 12.38
CA LEU A 179 106.76 45.50 12.09
C LEU A 179 107.61 46.34 11.12
N ALA A 180 107.00 46.99 10.12
CA ALA A 180 107.70 47.91 9.22
C ALA A 180 108.15 49.22 9.92
N VAL A 181 107.44 49.65 10.97
CA VAL A 181 107.82 50.78 11.83
C VAL A 181 108.89 50.38 12.83
N GLN A 182 108.78 49.22 13.48
CA GLN A 182 109.85 48.64 14.32
C GLN A 182 111.13 48.43 13.50
N GLY A 183 111.03 47.93 12.27
CA GLY A 183 112.17 47.79 11.34
C GLY A 183 112.82 49.13 10.94
N LYS A 184 112.14 50.26 11.14
CA LYS A 184 112.68 51.63 10.97
C LYS A 184 113.16 52.26 12.28
N MET A 185 112.60 51.88 13.43
CA MET A 185 113.07 52.32 14.75
C MET A 185 114.29 51.52 15.24
N MET A 186 114.38 50.23 14.93
CA MET A 186 115.53 49.35 15.19
C MET A 186 116.50 49.32 14.00
N GLY A 187 116.93 50.50 13.55
CA GLY A 187 117.93 50.67 12.49
C GLY A 187 119.34 50.26 12.93
N GLY A 188 119.59 48.96 13.19
CA GLY A 188 120.89 48.51 13.70
C GLY A 188 121.13 46.99 13.68
N ARG A 189 121.66 46.48 12.55
CA ARG A 189 122.17 45.11 12.30
C ARG A 189 121.12 43.97 12.33
N SER A 190 121.34 42.80 11.70
CA SER A 190 122.11 42.41 10.49
C SER A 190 121.83 40.91 10.20
N THR A 191 122.42 40.35 9.12
CA THR A 191 122.57 38.90 8.82
C THR A 191 121.27 38.08 8.57
N GLN A 192 121.07 37.48 7.39
CA GLN A 192 121.59 36.18 6.89
C GLN A 192 120.96 34.94 7.57
N ALA A 193 120.61 33.84 6.89
CA ALA A 193 120.80 33.46 5.47
C ALA A 193 119.76 32.42 4.95
N VAL A 194 119.85 32.14 3.64
CA VAL A 194 119.35 30.98 2.86
C VAL A 194 119.66 29.59 3.47
N PRO A 195 119.11 28.43 3.00
CA PRO A 195 118.27 28.16 1.80
C PRO A 195 116.89 27.52 2.19
N ASP A 196 116.16 26.63 1.49
CA ASP A 196 116.32 25.83 0.24
C ASP A 196 114.94 25.41 -0.39
N ASN A 197 114.90 24.38 -1.25
CA ASN A 197 113.78 23.90 -2.09
C ASN A 197 113.33 22.43 -1.78
N ASP A 198 112.33 21.92 -2.54
CA ASP A 198 111.93 20.50 -2.73
C ASP A 198 111.14 19.79 -1.59
N ARG A 199 110.33 18.74 -1.81
CA ARG A 199 109.47 18.28 -2.94
C ARG A 199 108.62 17.07 -2.48
N MET A 200 107.54 16.74 -3.21
CA MET A 200 106.80 15.44 -3.19
C MET A 200 106.09 15.09 -1.85
N ASP A 201 104.79 14.81 -1.83
CA ASP A 201 104.07 13.63 -2.34
C ASP A 201 104.37 12.32 -1.58
N THR A 202 103.45 11.94 -0.68
CA THR A 202 102.99 10.54 -0.55
C THR A 202 101.69 10.44 0.27
N THR A 203 100.75 9.63 -0.22
CA THR A 203 99.68 8.98 0.57
C THR A 203 100.25 7.64 1.15
N PRO A 204 99.56 6.81 2.01
CA PRO A 204 98.11 6.67 2.16
C PRO A 204 97.58 6.22 3.57
N GLN A 205 96.30 5.78 3.60
CA GLN A 205 95.73 4.76 4.53
C GLN A 205 95.44 5.18 6.01
N LYS A 206 94.45 4.63 6.74
CA LYS A 206 93.30 3.73 6.41
C LYS A 206 92.22 3.70 7.51
N HIS A 207 91.03 3.22 7.12
CA HIS A 207 89.82 2.80 7.89
C HIS A 207 88.84 3.93 8.17
N GLY A 208 87.51 3.78 8.05
CA GLY A 208 86.62 2.61 7.98
C GLY A 208 85.39 2.94 8.86
N ASP A 209 84.14 2.54 8.59
CA ASP A 209 83.64 1.59 7.60
C ASP A 209 82.13 1.86 7.28
N THR A 210 81.69 1.56 6.04
CA THR A 210 80.47 0.76 5.71
C THR A 210 79.08 1.12 6.29
N ARG A 211 77.96 1.19 5.54
CA ARG A 211 77.70 0.88 4.10
C ARG A 211 76.40 1.52 3.56
N LEU A 212 76.36 1.74 2.25
CA LEU A 212 75.18 1.76 1.36
C LEU A 212 74.87 0.30 0.86
N PRO A 213 73.77 -0.05 0.14
CA PRO A 213 73.18 0.75 -0.95
C PRO A 213 71.68 0.60 -1.31
N GLU A 214 71.25 1.48 -2.21
CA GLU A 214 70.11 1.28 -3.12
C GLU A 214 70.53 0.48 -4.37
N THR A 215 69.60 -0.18 -5.07
CA THR A 215 69.59 -0.26 -6.55
C THR A 215 68.26 -0.83 -7.05
N ASP A 216 67.85 -0.40 -8.24
CA ASP A 216 66.59 -0.75 -8.90
C ASP A 216 66.42 -2.24 -9.22
N ASN A 217 65.17 -2.68 -9.46
CA ASN A 217 64.74 -3.00 -10.83
C ASN A 217 63.22 -3.13 -11.02
N LYS A 218 62.81 -3.33 -12.28
CA LYS A 218 61.45 -3.14 -12.84
C LYS A 218 60.89 -4.45 -13.42
N VAL A 219 59.58 -4.46 -13.71
CA VAL A 219 58.84 -5.27 -14.75
C VAL A 219 57.85 -6.35 -14.25
N LEU A 220 56.55 -6.07 -14.50
CA LEU A 220 55.40 -6.94 -14.88
C LEU A 220 55.21 -8.37 -14.32
N HIS A 221 54.02 -8.65 -13.76
CA HIS A 221 53.00 -9.44 -14.51
C HIS A 221 51.55 -9.23 -13.97
N GLU A 222 50.55 -9.61 -14.77
CA GLU A 222 49.11 -9.53 -14.46
C GLU A 222 48.54 -10.82 -13.82
N ALA A 223 47.42 -10.71 -13.08
CA ALA A 223 46.39 -11.75 -12.96
C ALA A 223 45.06 -11.17 -12.41
N GLU A 224 43.92 -11.71 -12.87
CA GLU A 224 42.57 -11.16 -12.71
C GLU A 224 41.69 -11.89 -11.66
N THR A 225 40.48 -11.33 -11.44
CA THR A 225 39.18 -11.98 -11.13
C THR A 225 38.67 -12.23 -9.68
N ASN A 226 37.32 -12.13 -9.60
CA ASN A 226 36.37 -12.88 -8.75
C ASN A 226 35.93 -12.39 -7.34
N THR A 227 34.86 -11.58 -7.37
CA THR A 227 33.52 -11.80 -6.76
C THR A 227 33.30 -12.05 -5.25
N THR A 228 32.29 -11.33 -4.75
CA THR A 228 31.40 -11.54 -3.57
C THR A 228 30.85 -12.99 -3.42
N PRO A 229 30.37 -13.44 -2.23
CA PRO A 229 29.37 -12.74 -1.38
C PRO A 229 29.65 -12.71 0.14
N GLY A 230 28.81 -11.95 0.88
CA GLY A 230 28.88 -11.78 2.34
C GLY A 230 27.90 -12.65 3.14
N LEU A 231 27.76 -12.36 4.43
CA LEU A 231 26.82 -13.04 5.34
C LEU A 231 26.06 -12.04 6.23
N ASN A 232 24.75 -12.26 6.37
CA ASN A 232 23.86 -11.45 7.19
C ASN A 232 24.10 -11.60 8.69
N ARG A 233 23.78 -10.57 9.47
CA ARG A 233 23.18 -10.77 10.79
C ARG A 233 22.01 -9.81 11.03
N VAL A 234 20.81 -10.35 10.85
CA VAL A 234 19.57 -9.76 11.40
C VAL A 234 19.62 -9.85 12.93
N THR A 235 19.09 -8.84 13.61
CA THR A 235 18.70 -8.94 15.02
C THR A 235 17.28 -8.42 15.18
N GLU A 236 16.34 -9.36 15.18
CA GLU A 236 14.95 -9.12 15.53
C GLU A 236 14.71 -9.45 17.02
N VAL A 237 13.68 -8.81 17.58
CA VAL A 237 12.92 -9.19 18.79
C VAL A 237 13.70 -9.86 19.94
N GLY A 238 14.15 -9.03 20.89
CA GLY A 238 14.46 -9.45 22.27
C GLY A 238 13.56 -8.70 23.25
N GLY A 239 12.47 -9.30 23.70
CA GLY A 239 11.51 -8.65 24.60
C GLY A 239 12.00 -8.62 26.06
N SER A 240 11.95 -7.45 26.70
CA SER A 240 12.03 -7.31 28.17
C SER A 240 11.17 -6.14 28.64
N SER A 241 10.61 -6.26 29.83
CA SER A 241 9.64 -5.31 30.39
C SER A 241 10.32 -4.10 31.01
N GLY A 242 9.81 -2.89 30.74
CA GLY A 242 10.05 -1.70 31.58
C GLY A 242 10.56 -0.45 30.86
N ASN A 243 9.64 0.50 30.66
CA ASN A 243 9.91 1.94 30.73
C ASN A 243 10.98 2.58 29.80
N THR A 244 11.19 2.07 28.59
CA THR A 244 11.71 2.93 27.50
C THR A 244 10.63 3.93 27.10
N PRO A 245 10.82 5.26 27.26
CA PRO A 245 9.79 6.24 26.92
C PRO A 245 9.57 6.28 25.40
N LEU A 246 8.34 6.05 24.94
CA LEU A 246 7.98 6.15 23.53
C LEU A 246 8.38 7.51 22.97
N THR A 247 9.05 7.49 21.81
CA THR A 247 9.44 8.69 21.06
C THR A 247 8.23 9.57 20.76
N ALA A 248 8.44 10.89 20.66
CA ALA A 248 7.34 11.84 20.49
C ALA A 248 6.45 11.51 19.27
N SER A 249 7.07 11.11 18.15
CA SER A 249 6.36 10.65 16.95
C SER A 249 5.49 9.41 17.21
N ALA A 250 6.05 8.36 17.82
CA ALA A 250 5.30 7.14 18.15
C ALA A 250 4.12 7.41 19.12
N ARG A 251 4.31 8.31 20.08
CA ARG A 251 3.26 8.74 21.02
C ARG A 251 2.13 9.49 20.32
N ILE A 252 2.44 10.42 19.43
CA ILE A 252 1.46 11.20 18.66
C ILE A 252 0.69 10.28 17.70
N SER A 253 1.40 9.37 17.00
CA SER A 253 0.78 8.36 16.14
C SER A 253 -0.21 7.47 16.90
N ALA A 254 0.18 6.94 18.06
CA ALA A 254 -0.69 6.13 18.90
C ALA A 254 -1.92 6.90 19.40
N LEU A 255 -1.77 8.17 19.82
CA LEU A 255 -2.88 9.02 20.24
C LEU A 255 -3.87 9.31 19.10
N ASN A 256 -3.38 9.55 17.88
CA ASN A 256 -4.24 9.74 16.71
C ASN A 256 -5.03 8.47 16.37
N ILE A 257 -4.38 7.30 16.37
CA ILE A 257 -5.03 6.00 16.13
C ILE A 257 -6.11 5.72 17.18
N VAL A 258 -5.85 5.99 18.46
CA VAL A 258 -6.85 5.86 19.54
C VAL A 258 -8.00 6.85 19.37
N GLY A 259 -7.71 8.11 18.99
CA GLY A 259 -8.73 9.13 18.71
C GLY A 259 -9.66 8.74 17.55
N ASP A 260 -9.12 8.16 16.48
CA ASP A 260 -9.91 7.65 15.36
C ASP A 260 -10.70 6.40 15.71
N LEU A 261 -10.17 5.51 16.55
CA LEU A 261 -10.92 4.37 17.09
C LEU A 261 -12.11 4.85 17.92
N LEU A 262 -11.91 5.79 18.85
CA LEU A 262 -12.99 6.35 19.67
C LEU A 262 -14.06 7.05 18.81
N ARG A 263 -13.64 7.79 17.77
CA ARG A 263 -14.57 8.43 16.83
C ARG A 263 -15.38 7.41 16.03
N LYS A 264 -14.77 6.30 15.61
CA LYS A 264 -15.44 5.18 14.92
C LYS A 264 -16.38 4.42 15.86
N VAL A 265 -16.00 4.20 17.11
CA VAL A 265 -16.87 3.58 18.14
C VAL A 265 -18.10 4.46 18.40
N GLY A 266 -17.94 5.76 18.65
CA GLY A 266 -19.09 6.66 18.86
C GLY A 266 -20.04 6.73 17.65
N ALA A 267 -19.52 6.68 16.43
CA ALA A 267 -20.32 6.58 15.21
C ALA A 267 -21.07 5.24 15.10
N LEU A 268 -20.46 4.12 15.51
CA LEU A 268 -21.10 2.81 15.58
C LEU A 268 -22.17 2.77 16.68
N GLU A 269 -21.93 3.35 17.86
CA GLU A 269 -22.90 3.46 18.95
C GLU A 269 -24.11 4.30 18.54
N THR A 270 -23.89 5.41 17.81
CA THR A 270 -24.98 6.24 17.27
C THR A 270 -25.83 5.46 16.25
N LYS A 271 -25.19 4.70 15.36
CA LYS A 271 -25.91 3.80 14.43
C LYS A 271 -26.66 2.69 15.18
N LEU A 272 -26.05 2.07 16.18
CA LEU A 272 -26.68 1.02 16.99
C LEU A 272 -27.89 1.54 17.77
N ALA A 273 -27.80 2.76 18.32
CA ALA A 273 -28.93 3.43 18.98
C ALA A 273 -30.06 3.75 17.98
N SER A 274 -29.72 4.23 16.79
CA SER A 274 -30.68 4.45 15.70
C SER A 274 -31.39 3.15 15.30
N CYS A 275 -30.67 2.05 15.09
CA CYS A 275 -31.25 0.74 14.82
C CYS A 275 -32.14 0.24 15.97
N ARG A 276 -31.74 0.46 17.23
CA ARG A 276 -32.54 0.05 18.41
C ARG A 276 -33.85 0.84 18.52
N ASN A 277 -33.86 2.10 18.09
CA ASN A 277 -35.08 2.90 18.00
C ASN A 277 -35.95 2.44 16.82
N PHE A 278 -35.37 2.21 15.64
CA PHE A 278 -36.10 1.68 14.48
C PHE A 278 -36.80 0.33 14.75
N VAL A 279 -36.20 -0.53 15.57
CA VAL A 279 -36.80 -1.81 16.03
C VAL A 279 -37.90 -1.61 17.10
N LYS A 280 -37.93 -0.46 17.79
CA LYS A 280 -39.01 -0.08 18.72
C LYS A 280 -40.16 0.66 18.04
N ASP A 281 -39.84 1.53 17.09
CA ASP A 281 -40.77 2.43 16.41
C ASP A 281 -41.48 1.77 15.22
N GLN A 282 -41.26 0.46 14.99
CA GLN A 282 -42.05 -0.36 14.09
C GLN A 282 -43.35 -0.83 14.82
N PRO A 283 -44.52 -0.23 14.54
CA PRO A 283 -45.76 -0.64 15.18
C PRO A 283 -46.15 -2.06 14.71
N ARG A 284 -46.56 -2.92 15.66
CA ARG A 284 -47.08 -4.25 15.34
C ARG A 284 -48.45 -4.16 14.64
N ARG A 285 -48.46 -3.89 13.33
CA ARG A 285 -49.66 -4.04 12.49
C ARG A 285 -49.92 -5.54 12.26
N ALA A 286 -50.72 -6.13 13.14
CA ALA A 286 -51.28 -7.47 12.99
C ALA A 286 -52.73 -7.48 13.48
N ASN A 287 -53.67 -7.29 12.56
CA ASN A 287 -55.07 -7.71 12.72
C ASN A 287 -55.09 -9.18 12.22
N SER A 288 -55.12 -10.21 13.09
CA SER A 288 -56.24 -10.71 13.91
C SER A 288 -57.16 -11.67 13.11
N PRO A 289 -58.00 -12.55 13.73
CA PRO A 289 -58.29 -12.75 15.16
C PRO A 289 -58.30 -14.23 15.68
N VAL A 290 -58.80 -14.43 16.92
CA VAL A 290 -59.40 -15.66 17.53
C VAL A 290 -58.57 -16.55 18.50
N ASP A 291 -59.16 -16.72 19.71
CA ASP A 291 -59.03 -17.66 20.85
C ASP A 291 -57.72 -18.14 21.54
N SER A 292 -57.53 -17.63 22.77
CA SER A 292 -57.65 -18.31 24.10
C SER A 292 -57.38 -19.82 24.31
N PRO A 293 -56.99 -20.28 25.54
CA PRO A 293 -56.29 -19.55 26.60
C PRO A 293 -55.14 -20.30 27.33
N ARG A 294 -54.25 -19.49 27.92
CA ARG A 294 -53.25 -19.77 28.98
C ARG A 294 -53.43 -21.04 29.84
N ALA A 295 -52.47 -21.97 29.77
CA ALA A 295 -52.11 -22.87 30.86
C ALA A 295 -50.58 -23.06 30.93
N ALA A 296 -49.98 -23.00 32.12
CA ALA A 296 -48.55 -23.17 32.32
C ALA A 296 -48.24 -24.18 33.43
N LYS A 297 -47.42 -25.20 33.14
CA LYS A 297 -46.79 -26.08 34.14
C LYS A 297 -45.48 -26.65 33.62
N ARG A 298 -44.50 -26.77 34.51
CA ARG A 298 -43.18 -27.38 34.25
C ARG A 298 -43.30 -28.90 34.25
N ALA A 299 -42.59 -29.57 33.34
CA ALA A 299 -41.74 -30.72 33.66
C ALA A 299 -40.78 -30.98 32.49
N ASN A 300 -39.52 -31.30 32.80
CA ASN A 300 -38.51 -31.69 31.80
C ASN A 300 -37.95 -33.06 32.22
N ARG A 301 -38.12 -34.11 31.39
CA ARG A 301 -37.31 -35.33 31.45
C ARG A 301 -37.51 -36.28 30.26
N THR A 302 -36.54 -37.17 30.11
CA THR A 302 -36.52 -38.40 29.30
C THR A 302 -36.88 -38.25 27.82
N GLY A 303 -35.84 -38.04 26.98
CA GLY A 303 -35.86 -38.51 25.59
C GLY A 303 -35.35 -39.95 25.49
N ALA A 304 -35.83 -40.69 24.51
CA ALA A 304 -35.32 -42.01 24.09
C ALA A 304 -35.82 -42.32 22.67
N SER A 305 -34.96 -42.91 21.81
CA SER A 305 -35.28 -43.65 20.55
C SER A 305 -36.13 -42.94 19.46
N SER A 306 -35.95 -43.18 18.16
CA SER A 306 -34.95 -43.91 17.36
C SER A 306 -35.26 -43.65 15.87
N SER A 307 -34.25 -43.73 14.96
CA SER A 307 -34.38 -43.97 13.50
C SER A 307 -35.20 -42.92 12.69
N THR A 308 -34.97 -42.63 11.40
CA THR A 308 -34.42 -43.35 10.23
C THR A 308 -33.72 -42.31 9.32
N LEU A 309 -32.44 -42.41 8.90
CA LEU A 309 -31.82 -43.23 7.84
C LEU A 309 -32.02 -42.69 6.38
N GLN A 310 -31.02 -42.91 5.50
CA GLN A 310 -30.88 -42.52 4.06
C GLN A 310 -30.62 -41.01 3.80
N GLY A 311 -29.72 -40.56 2.90
CA GLY A 311 -28.64 -41.18 2.09
C GLY A 311 -27.64 -40.08 1.62
N MET A 312 -26.32 -40.29 1.47
CA MET A 312 -25.60 -40.83 0.28
C MET A 312 -25.99 -40.13 -1.06
N VAL A 313 -25.10 -39.60 -1.92
CA VAL A 313 -23.62 -39.64 -2.14
C VAL A 313 -23.21 -38.25 -2.73
N LYS A 314 -22.16 -37.49 -2.35
CA LYS A 314 -20.68 -37.60 -2.39
C LYS A 314 -20.02 -37.52 -3.80
N ILE A 315 -18.91 -36.75 -3.92
CA ILE A 315 -17.93 -36.70 -5.04
C ILE A 315 -18.48 -36.06 -6.34
N THR A 316 -17.97 -34.96 -6.93
CA THR A 316 -16.61 -34.39 -7.13
C THR A 316 -15.86 -34.94 -8.34
N VAL A 317 -15.96 -34.21 -9.45
CA VAL A 317 -14.86 -33.92 -10.39
C VAL A 317 -14.83 -32.40 -10.55
#